data_AF-A0AAJ6D6L6-F1
#
_entry.id   AF-A0AAJ6D6L6-F1
#
_cell.length_a   1.000
_cell.length_b   1.000
_cell.length_c   1.000
_cell.angle_alpha   90.00
_cell.angle_beta   90.00
_cell.angle_gamma   90.00
#
_symmetry.space_group_name_H-M   'P 1'
#
loop_
_entity.id
_entity.type
_entity.pdbx_description
1 polymer ?
#
loop_
_entity_poly.entity_id
_entity_poly.type
_entity_poly.pdbx_seq_one_letter_code
_entity_poly.pdbx_strand_id
1 'polypeptide(L)'
;MSELLSTDADLNRMPTNEDLGRLQFTTLLYYLQCTNPDNGLVRDKTQAGAPASIAAVGMGLATIPVVVERGVVIREFAAKIARRRLEFLMHCHQGPEPDASGYKGFFYHFLDIETGRRVWQCELSTIDSTFLFAGALTVATYFDGDSEDEVKVRQLATALYERADWNWACDHGATLTHGWRPENGFIPYRWRGYDEGLLLYILGLGSPTHPLPQESYAAYTESYEWRNIFGRELLYSGPLFTHQLSHMWIDFRDIRDEFMREHDSDYFQNSRQATFVQQEYAIRNPLGFEGYGEHCWGFTASDGPGWLTRDIGGQRREFFDYVARGAPFGPDDGTVSPWVVVASLPFAPEIVIPTVRNFAALKLGMTRLYGFKPSFNQTFKDENSPTGWWTSPYHFGIDQGPVALMIENYRTGFLWKLTRNCEPVVRGLRRAGFAGAWL
;
A
#
# COMPACT_ATOMS: atom_id res chain seq x y z
N MET A 1 4.58 24.17 14.96
CA MET A 1 5.59 23.24 15.51
C MET A 1 6.10 22.32 14.40
N SER A 2 6.69 22.87 13.34
CA SER A 2 6.93 22.13 12.08
C SER A 2 8.39 21.74 11.84
N GLU A 3 9.30 21.98 12.78
CA GLU A 3 10.70 21.61 12.60
C GLU A 3 11.25 20.90 13.84
N LEU A 4 11.80 19.72 13.56
CA LEU A 4 12.73 18.89 14.33
C LEU A 4 12.16 17.88 15.35
N LEU A 5 12.30 16.59 15.00
CA LEU A 5 12.94 15.63 15.88
C LEU A 5 14.34 15.28 15.31
N SER A 6 15.30 16.06 15.82
CA SER A 6 16.78 16.12 15.71
C SER A 6 17.53 14.78 15.82
N THR A 7 18.85 14.56 15.65
CA THR A 7 20.11 15.30 15.42
C THR A 7 20.99 14.35 14.57
N ASP A 8 21.77 14.86 13.60
CA ASP A 8 22.52 14.06 12.60
C ASP A 8 23.20 12.79 13.14
N ALA A 9 22.66 11.63 12.77
CA ALA A 9 23.47 10.43 12.63
C ALA A 9 24.27 10.59 11.34
N ASP A 10 25.51 10.11 11.27
CA ASP A 10 26.21 10.01 9.99
C ASP A 10 25.39 9.11 9.05
N LEU A 11 24.68 9.71 8.09
CA LEU A 11 23.85 9.01 7.10
C LEU A 11 24.66 8.54 5.89
N ASN A 12 25.98 8.77 5.87
CA ASN A 12 26.86 8.31 4.80
C ASN A 12 27.31 6.85 4.99
N ARG A 13 27.15 6.29 6.20
CA ARG A 13 27.34 4.85 6.44
C ARG A 13 26.11 4.03 6.00
N MET A 14 26.27 2.71 5.95
CA MET A 14 25.14 1.81 5.71
C MET A 14 24.08 1.95 6.82
N PRO A 15 22.78 2.03 6.48
CA PRO A 15 21.69 2.03 7.43
C PRO A 15 21.73 0.81 8.35
N THR A 16 21.61 1.05 9.65
CA THR A 16 21.48 0.03 10.69
C THR A 16 20.01 -0.27 10.96
N ASN A 17 19.75 -1.31 11.76
CA ASN A 17 18.40 -1.59 12.27
C ASN A 17 17.82 -0.43 13.09
N GLU A 18 18.66 0.38 13.74
CA GLU A 18 18.21 1.57 14.48
C GLU A 18 17.76 2.67 13.50
N ASP A 19 18.50 2.90 12.41
CA ASP A 19 18.12 3.90 11.40
C ASP A 19 16.81 3.50 10.71
N LEU A 20 16.62 2.21 10.40
CA LEU A 20 15.35 1.70 9.86
C LEU A 20 14.21 1.81 10.87
N GLY A 21 14.48 1.56 12.16
CA GLY A 21 13.50 1.77 13.23
C GLY A 21 13.11 3.23 13.38
N ARG A 22 14.05 4.16 13.20
CA ARG A 22 13.78 5.60 13.19
C ARG A 22 12.94 6.00 11.98
N LEU A 23 13.28 5.52 10.78
CA LEU A 23 12.50 5.75 9.56
C LEU A 23 11.04 5.26 9.77
N GLN A 24 10.88 4.02 10.25
CA GLN A 24 9.58 3.45 10.60
C GLN A 24 8.81 4.35 11.56
N PHE A 25 9.44 4.79 12.66
CA PHE A 25 8.80 5.68 13.63
C PHE A 25 8.39 7.03 13.02
N THR A 26 9.26 7.67 12.25
CA THR A 26 8.95 8.97 11.63
C THR A 26 7.83 8.88 10.60
N THR A 27 7.74 7.77 9.85
CA THR A 27 6.65 7.45 8.93
C THR A 27 5.34 7.23 9.69
N LEU A 28 5.37 6.49 10.81
CA LEU A 28 4.18 6.25 11.65
C LEU A 28 3.55 7.53 12.23
N LEU A 29 4.32 8.60 12.39
CA LEU A 29 3.79 9.91 12.82
C LEU A 29 2.73 10.45 11.85
N TYR A 30 2.71 10.01 10.58
CA TYR A 30 1.64 10.35 9.65
C TYR A 30 0.27 9.94 10.20
N TYR A 31 0.12 8.68 10.62
CA TYR A 31 -1.14 8.17 11.17
C TYR A 31 -1.48 8.74 12.55
N LEU A 32 -0.53 9.40 13.22
CA LEU A 32 -0.80 10.15 14.44
C LEU A 32 -1.31 11.56 14.13
N GLN A 33 -0.64 12.28 13.22
CA GLN A 33 -0.88 13.72 12.98
C GLN A 33 -1.90 14.00 11.87
N CYS A 34 -2.08 13.08 10.93
CA CYS A 34 -3.01 13.20 9.81
C CYS A 34 -4.34 12.45 10.05
N THR A 35 -4.55 11.94 11.25
CA THR A 35 -5.81 11.30 11.67
C THR A 35 -6.68 12.30 12.41
N ASN A 36 -7.98 12.35 12.10
CA ASN A 36 -8.95 13.06 12.92
C ASN A 36 -9.11 12.29 14.25
N PRO A 37 -8.77 12.91 15.39
CA PRO A 37 -8.78 12.22 16.69
C PRO A 37 -10.18 11.82 17.15
N ASP A 38 -11.23 12.45 16.62
CA ASP A 38 -12.59 12.21 17.06
C ASP A 38 -13.25 10.99 16.40
N ASN A 39 -12.97 10.78 15.12
CA ASN A 39 -13.60 9.74 14.31
C ASN A 39 -12.60 8.69 13.75
N GLY A 40 -11.30 8.96 13.79
CA GLY A 40 -10.29 8.01 13.32
C GLY A 40 -10.01 8.01 11.82
N LEU A 41 -10.68 8.86 11.04
CA LEU A 41 -10.43 9.00 9.61
C LEU A 41 -9.04 9.58 9.36
N VAL A 42 -8.34 9.08 8.34
CA VAL A 42 -6.97 9.44 8.01
C VAL A 42 -6.97 10.24 6.72
N ARG A 43 -6.40 11.45 6.73
CA ARG A 43 -6.24 12.27 5.52
C ARG A 43 -5.47 11.50 4.44
N ASP A 44 -5.92 11.67 3.20
CA ASP A 44 -5.27 11.11 2.01
C ASP A 44 -3.82 11.58 1.89
N LYS A 45 -3.60 12.87 2.10
CA LYS A 45 -2.28 13.50 2.02
C LYS A 45 -2.16 14.71 2.93
N THR A 46 -0.93 15.19 3.11
CA THR A 46 -0.62 16.36 3.96
C THR A 46 -1.07 17.71 3.38
N GLN A 47 -1.68 17.74 2.20
CA GLN A 47 -2.24 18.97 1.64
C GLN A 47 -3.37 19.49 2.52
N ALA A 48 -3.38 20.81 2.79
CA ALA A 48 -4.47 21.43 3.54
C ALA A 48 -5.82 21.22 2.83
N GLY A 49 -6.83 20.80 3.58
CA GLY A 49 -8.16 20.48 3.04
C GLY A 49 -8.26 19.14 2.30
N ALA A 50 -7.21 18.30 2.32
CA ALA A 50 -7.31 16.96 1.77
C ALA A 50 -8.38 16.13 2.52
N PRO A 51 -9.19 15.34 1.79
CA PRO A 51 -10.18 14.46 2.40
C PRO A 51 -9.51 13.28 3.10
N ALA A 52 -10.31 12.46 3.78
CA ALA A 52 -9.88 11.15 4.23
C ALA A 52 -9.78 10.17 3.07
N SER A 53 -8.81 9.26 3.10
CA SER A 53 -8.73 8.09 2.20
C SER A 53 -9.03 6.83 2.99
N ILE A 54 -9.94 5.99 2.49
CA ILE A 54 -10.30 4.73 3.14
C ILE A 54 -9.13 3.75 3.18
N ALA A 55 -8.32 3.71 2.13
CA ALA A 55 -7.11 2.90 2.15
C ALA A 55 -6.13 3.37 3.23
N ALA A 56 -5.94 4.67 3.38
CA ALA A 56 -5.09 5.23 4.43
C ALA A 56 -5.61 4.90 5.84
N VAL A 57 -6.94 4.82 6.04
CA VAL A 57 -7.54 4.34 7.30
C VAL A 57 -7.17 2.88 7.55
N GLY A 58 -7.24 2.02 6.53
CA GLY A 58 -6.81 0.62 6.59
C GLY A 58 -5.34 0.46 6.98
N MET A 59 -4.44 1.18 6.32
CA MET A 59 -3.02 1.21 6.67
C MET A 59 -2.82 1.71 8.12
N GLY A 60 -3.55 2.75 8.50
CA GLY A 60 -3.51 3.31 9.85
C GLY A 60 -4.00 2.36 10.94
N LEU A 61 -4.93 1.44 10.65
CA LEU A 61 -5.32 0.35 11.55
C LEU A 61 -4.24 -0.73 11.62
N ALA A 62 -3.70 -1.15 10.47
CA ALA A 62 -2.67 -2.19 10.39
C ALA A 62 -1.37 -1.83 11.13
N THR A 63 -1.08 -0.53 11.30
CA THR A 63 0.08 -0.05 12.04
C THR A 63 -0.11 -0.02 13.56
N ILE A 64 -1.33 -0.17 14.08
CA ILE A 64 -1.60 -0.12 15.53
C ILE A 64 -0.83 -1.23 16.28
N PRO A 65 -0.83 -2.49 15.84
CA PRO A 65 -0.02 -3.52 16.50
C PRO A 65 1.48 -3.21 16.48
N VAL A 66 1.99 -2.60 15.39
CA VAL A 66 3.41 -2.23 15.28
C VAL A 66 3.81 -1.21 16.35
N VAL A 67 2.99 -0.18 16.60
CA VAL A 67 3.32 0.82 17.63
C VAL A 67 3.30 0.22 19.04
N VAL A 68 2.50 -0.82 19.27
CA VAL A 68 2.48 -1.55 20.56
C VAL A 68 3.75 -2.39 20.71
N GLU A 69 4.07 -3.22 19.71
CA GLU A 69 5.27 -4.08 19.74
C GLU A 69 6.58 -3.30 19.75
N ARG A 70 6.56 -2.03 19.31
CA ARG A 70 7.69 -1.11 19.40
C ARG A 70 7.71 -0.27 20.68
N GLY A 71 6.79 -0.51 21.62
CA GLY A 71 6.74 0.15 22.92
C GLY A 71 6.39 1.64 22.85
N VAL A 72 5.82 2.11 21.74
CA VAL A 72 5.42 3.50 21.55
C VAL A 72 4.11 3.78 22.30
N VAL A 73 3.18 2.82 22.27
CA VAL A 73 1.87 2.90 22.90
C VAL A 73 1.59 1.62 23.68
N ILE A 74 1.06 1.72 24.89
CA ILE A 74 0.65 0.54 25.66
C ILE A 74 -0.57 -0.14 25.03
N ARG A 75 -0.62 -1.47 25.08
CA ARG A 75 -1.66 -2.29 24.43
C ARG A 75 -3.09 -1.87 24.78
N GLU A 76 -3.36 -1.59 26.06
CA GLU A 76 -4.70 -1.18 26.52
C GLU A 76 -5.16 0.12 25.85
N PHE A 77 -4.28 1.11 25.73
CA PHE A 77 -4.61 2.37 25.07
C PHE A 77 -4.75 2.20 23.56
N ALA A 78 -3.94 1.34 22.95
CA ALA A 78 -4.03 1.01 21.54
C ALA A 78 -5.35 0.31 21.18
N ALA A 79 -5.86 -0.58 22.05
CA ALA A 79 -7.17 -1.21 21.88
C ALA A 79 -8.31 -0.19 21.89
N LYS A 80 -8.26 0.81 22.78
CA LYS A 80 -9.21 1.93 22.82
C LYS A 80 -9.19 2.75 21.53
N ILE A 81 -8.00 3.04 20.99
CA ILE A 81 -7.85 3.72 19.70
C ILE A 81 -8.50 2.89 18.60
N ALA A 82 -8.12 1.62 18.46
CA ALA A 82 -8.67 0.74 17.42
C ALA A 82 -10.20 0.64 17.50
N ARG A 83 -10.75 0.45 18.71
CA ARG A 83 -12.19 0.38 18.94
C ARG A 83 -12.90 1.64 18.46
N ARG A 84 -12.44 2.83 18.86
CA ARG A 84 -13.10 4.11 18.49
C ARG A 84 -13.14 4.30 16.97
N ARG A 85 -12.04 3.95 16.27
CA ARG A 85 -11.98 4.02 14.81
C ARG A 85 -12.98 3.07 14.15
N LEU A 86 -12.99 1.81 14.57
CA LEU A 86 -13.91 0.78 14.04
C LEU A 86 -15.37 1.11 14.35
N GLU A 87 -15.65 1.67 15.53
CA GLU A 87 -17.00 2.07 15.94
C GLU A 87 -17.53 3.21 15.06
N PHE A 88 -16.70 4.21 14.74
CA PHE A 88 -17.09 5.24 13.79
C PHE A 88 -17.40 4.66 12.40
N LEU A 89 -16.49 3.83 11.86
CA LEU A 89 -16.67 3.19 10.55
C LEU A 89 -17.94 2.32 10.48
N MET A 90 -18.29 1.66 11.58
CA MET A 90 -19.49 0.84 11.66
C MET A 90 -20.77 1.68 11.64
N HIS A 91 -20.74 2.90 12.21
CA HIS A 91 -21.86 3.83 12.23
C HIS A 91 -21.94 4.74 10.99
N CYS A 92 -20.91 4.76 10.14
CA CYS A 92 -20.94 5.46 8.87
C CYS A 92 -22.15 5.04 8.03
N HIS A 93 -22.80 6.02 7.38
CA HIS A 93 -24.01 5.77 6.60
C HIS A 93 -23.72 4.88 5.39
N GLN A 94 -24.57 3.88 5.18
CA GLN A 94 -24.51 2.97 4.04
C GLN A 94 -25.80 3.05 3.24
N GLY A 95 -25.69 3.35 1.96
CA GLY A 95 -26.85 3.47 1.09
C GLY A 95 -26.50 3.86 -0.34
N PRO A 96 -27.48 3.77 -1.26
CA PRO A 96 -27.28 4.09 -2.66
C PRO A 96 -27.21 5.60 -2.95
N GLU A 97 -27.50 6.44 -1.96
CA GLU A 97 -27.52 7.90 -2.09
C GLU A 97 -26.12 8.51 -2.35
N PRO A 98 -26.05 9.64 -3.08
CA PRO A 98 -24.78 10.24 -3.48
C PRO A 98 -23.84 10.66 -2.34
N ASP A 99 -24.32 10.89 -1.12
CA ASP A 99 -23.52 11.38 0.01
C ASP A 99 -23.29 10.34 1.12
N ALA A 100 -23.67 9.08 0.90
CA ALA A 100 -23.36 7.97 1.81
C ALA A 100 -21.86 7.81 2.04
N SER A 101 -21.43 7.19 3.13
CA SER A 101 -20.02 6.81 3.34
C SER A 101 -19.62 5.58 2.52
N GLY A 102 -20.61 4.83 2.03
CA GLY A 102 -20.40 3.65 1.21
C GLY A 102 -21.72 2.94 0.90
N TYR A 103 -21.62 1.80 0.23
CA TYR A 103 -22.76 1.02 -0.18
C TYR A 103 -22.39 -0.47 -0.19
N LYS A 104 -23.35 -1.34 0.13
CA LYS A 104 -23.15 -2.81 0.11
C LYS A 104 -21.95 -3.29 0.93
N GLY A 105 -21.67 -2.57 2.01
CA GLY A 105 -20.59 -2.84 2.94
C GLY A 105 -19.23 -2.27 2.57
N PHE A 106 -19.03 -1.89 1.31
CA PHE A 106 -17.83 -1.20 0.81
C PHE A 106 -17.92 0.31 1.06
N PHE A 107 -16.80 1.01 0.93
CA PHE A 107 -16.69 2.45 1.17
C PHE A 107 -16.25 3.22 -0.08
N TYR A 108 -16.61 4.50 -0.13
CA TYR A 108 -16.07 5.44 -1.12
C TYR A 108 -14.59 5.71 -0.88
N HIS A 109 -13.83 5.85 -1.96
CA HIS A 109 -12.39 6.12 -1.95
C HIS A 109 -12.06 7.28 -0.99
N PHE A 110 -12.77 8.40 -1.16
CA PHE A 110 -12.58 9.61 -0.36
C PHE A 110 -13.82 10.00 0.41
N LEU A 111 -13.62 10.28 1.71
CA LEU A 111 -14.63 10.80 2.61
C LEU A 111 -14.22 12.16 3.17
N ASP A 112 -15.18 13.00 3.47
CA ASP A 112 -14.96 14.21 4.25
C ASP A 112 -14.39 13.83 5.63
N ILE A 113 -13.30 14.48 6.02
CA ILE A 113 -12.50 14.11 7.20
C ILE A 113 -13.25 14.33 8.51
N GLU A 114 -14.26 15.20 8.53
CA GLU A 114 -15.04 15.52 9.73
C GLU A 114 -16.31 14.65 9.81
N THR A 115 -17.04 14.55 8.70
CA THR A 115 -18.38 13.95 8.67
C THR A 115 -18.41 12.50 8.21
N GLY A 116 -17.37 12.03 7.51
CA GLY A 116 -17.34 10.71 6.89
C GLY A 116 -18.27 10.54 5.68
N ARG A 117 -18.79 11.62 5.10
CA ARG A 117 -19.61 11.57 3.87
C ARG A 117 -18.74 11.53 2.63
N ARG A 118 -19.19 10.89 1.55
CA ARG A 118 -18.48 10.88 0.26
C ARG A 118 -18.19 12.29 -0.24
N VAL A 119 -16.99 12.51 -0.78
CA VAL A 119 -16.60 13.76 -1.44
C VAL A 119 -16.18 13.54 -2.89
N TRP A 120 -16.13 14.64 -3.66
CA TRP A 120 -15.63 14.68 -5.04
C TRP A 120 -16.29 13.72 -6.03
N GLN A 121 -17.50 13.24 -5.71
CA GLN A 121 -18.19 12.19 -6.48
C GLN A 121 -17.27 10.98 -6.78
N CYS A 122 -16.33 10.69 -5.87
CA CYS A 122 -15.41 9.58 -6.04
C CYS A 122 -16.15 8.25 -6.11
N GLU A 123 -15.54 7.24 -6.69
CA GLU A 123 -16.07 5.89 -6.72
C GLU A 123 -16.07 5.24 -5.33
N LEU A 124 -17.04 4.35 -5.14
CA LEU A 124 -16.93 3.25 -4.20
C LEU A 124 -15.80 2.36 -4.69
N SER A 125 -14.77 2.16 -3.86
CA SER A 125 -13.53 1.51 -4.29
C SER A 125 -13.39 0.15 -3.63
N THR A 126 -13.34 -0.91 -4.45
CA THR A 126 -13.25 -2.29 -3.95
C THR A 126 -11.86 -2.56 -3.35
N ILE A 127 -10.79 -2.02 -3.94
CA ILE A 127 -9.43 -2.19 -3.43
C ILE A 127 -9.16 -1.37 -2.15
N ASP A 128 -9.65 -0.13 -2.07
CA ASP A 128 -9.42 0.69 -0.87
C ASP A 128 -10.20 0.12 0.32
N SER A 129 -11.43 -0.35 0.08
CA SER A 129 -12.20 -1.08 1.09
C SER A 129 -11.48 -2.35 1.53
N THR A 130 -10.80 -3.05 0.63
CA THR A 130 -10.00 -4.23 0.95
C THR A 130 -8.85 -3.89 1.89
N PHE A 131 -8.13 -2.80 1.64
CA PHE A 131 -7.07 -2.34 2.56
C PHE A 131 -7.64 -1.93 3.92
N LEU A 132 -8.83 -1.32 3.95
CA LEU A 132 -9.56 -1.08 5.20
C LEU A 132 -9.84 -2.38 5.96
N PHE A 133 -10.42 -3.38 5.28
CA PHE A 133 -10.75 -4.67 5.89
C PHE A 133 -9.49 -5.40 6.37
N ALA A 134 -8.41 -5.39 5.59
CA ALA A 134 -7.14 -5.99 5.99
C ALA A 134 -6.59 -5.34 7.27
N GLY A 135 -6.65 -4.00 7.37
CA GLY A 135 -6.30 -3.27 8.59
C GLY A 135 -7.18 -3.61 9.79
N ALA A 136 -8.51 -3.68 9.58
CA ALA A 136 -9.47 -4.05 10.61
C ALA A 136 -9.24 -5.49 11.12
N LEU A 137 -9.04 -6.44 10.20
CA LEU A 137 -8.75 -7.83 10.54
C LEU A 137 -7.38 -7.99 11.22
N THR A 138 -6.40 -7.16 10.87
CA THR A 138 -5.09 -7.13 11.55
C THR A 138 -5.25 -6.78 13.03
N VAL A 139 -5.99 -5.71 13.37
CA VAL A 139 -6.22 -5.35 14.77
C VAL A 139 -7.09 -6.39 15.48
N ALA A 140 -8.09 -6.97 14.81
CA ALA A 140 -8.90 -8.05 15.39
C ALA A 140 -8.07 -9.29 15.74
N THR A 141 -7.09 -9.63 14.90
CA THR A 141 -6.21 -10.78 15.13
C THR A 141 -5.19 -10.49 16.24
N TYR A 142 -4.77 -9.24 16.41
CA TYR A 142 -3.78 -8.84 17.42
C TYR A 142 -4.36 -8.67 18.83
N PHE A 143 -5.54 -8.07 18.93
CA PHE A 143 -6.24 -7.82 20.19
C PHE A 143 -7.10 -9.03 20.57
N ASP A 144 -6.45 -10.05 21.11
CA ASP A 144 -6.99 -11.37 21.44
C ASP A 144 -7.35 -11.58 22.93
N GLY A 145 -7.21 -10.56 23.77
CA GLY A 145 -7.52 -10.62 25.20
C GLY A 145 -9.02 -10.48 25.53
N ASP A 146 -9.35 -10.69 26.80
CA ASP A 146 -10.73 -10.69 27.32
C ASP A 146 -11.22 -9.32 27.83
N SER A 147 -10.45 -8.24 27.64
CA SER A 147 -10.89 -6.91 28.03
C SER A 147 -12.05 -6.43 27.15
N GLU A 148 -12.91 -5.56 27.70
CA GLU A 148 -14.07 -5.04 26.97
C GLU A 148 -13.68 -4.36 25.64
N ASP A 149 -12.60 -3.57 25.65
CA ASP A 149 -12.09 -2.90 24.45
C ASP A 149 -11.62 -3.92 23.40
N GLU A 150 -10.85 -4.94 23.77
CA GLU A 150 -10.33 -5.94 22.82
C GLU A 150 -11.45 -6.83 22.25
N VAL A 151 -12.39 -7.27 23.10
CA VAL A 151 -13.59 -8.00 22.65
C VAL A 151 -14.37 -7.17 21.62
N LYS A 152 -14.55 -5.87 21.89
CA LYS A 152 -15.29 -4.99 20.99
C LYS A 152 -14.54 -4.71 19.69
N VAL A 153 -13.21 -4.61 19.71
CA VAL A 153 -12.38 -4.53 18.49
C VAL A 153 -12.63 -5.72 17.60
N ARG A 154 -12.57 -6.95 18.14
CA ARG A 154 -12.82 -8.18 17.36
C ARG A 154 -14.22 -8.18 16.74
N GLN A 155 -15.24 -7.87 17.54
CA GLN A 155 -16.62 -7.82 17.06
C GLN A 155 -16.83 -6.80 15.94
N LEU A 156 -16.36 -5.57 16.12
CA LEU A 156 -16.55 -4.49 15.15
C LEU A 156 -15.78 -4.75 13.85
N ALA A 157 -14.52 -5.19 13.94
CA ALA A 157 -13.71 -5.47 12.77
C ALA A 157 -14.27 -6.64 11.94
N THR A 158 -14.67 -7.74 12.59
CA THR A 158 -15.30 -8.87 11.90
C THR A 158 -16.59 -8.43 11.23
N ALA A 159 -17.47 -7.71 11.95
CA ALA A 159 -18.73 -7.25 11.38
C ALA A 159 -18.55 -6.23 10.24
N LEU A 160 -17.50 -5.39 10.29
CA LEU A 160 -17.15 -4.46 9.22
C LEU A 160 -16.71 -5.18 7.94
N TYR A 161 -15.98 -6.29 8.07
CA TYR A 161 -15.58 -7.12 6.93
C TYR A 161 -16.75 -7.95 6.38
N GLU A 162 -17.55 -8.57 7.26
CA GLU A 162 -18.64 -9.47 6.88
C GLU A 162 -19.81 -8.76 6.20
N ARG A 163 -19.96 -7.44 6.34
CA ARG A 163 -20.99 -6.68 5.61
C ARG A 163 -20.67 -6.46 4.13
N ALA A 164 -19.43 -6.67 3.70
CA ALA A 164 -19.03 -6.43 2.31
C ALA A 164 -19.60 -7.50 1.38
N ASP A 165 -20.44 -7.08 0.44
CA ASP A 165 -21.12 -7.95 -0.52
C ASP A 165 -20.23 -8.20 -1.76
N TRP A 166 -19.23 -9.08 -1.63
CA TRP A 166 -18.25 -9.31 -2.70
C TRP A 166 -18.88 -9.83 -3.99
N ASN A 167 -19.93 -10.63 -3.89
CA ASN A 167 -20.68 -11.11 -5.05
C ASN A 167 -21.41 -9.95 -5.78
N TRP A 168 -21.98 -8.99 -5.05
CA TRP A 168 -22.53 -7.77 -5.67
C TRP A 168 -21.46 -6.99 -6.44
N ALA A 169 -20.25 -6.86 -5.87
CA ALA A 169 -19.16 -6.11 -6.50
C ALA A 169 -18.61 -6.73 -7.80
N CYS A 170 -19.00 -7.97 -8.13
CA CYS A 170 -18.71 -8.60 -9.42
C CYS A 170 -19.58 -8.10 -10.57
N ASP A 171 -20.69 -7.39 -10.31
CA ASP A 171 -21.61 -6.90 -11.36
C ASP A 171 -21.95 -8.01 -12.38
N HIS A 172 -22.43 -9.14 -11.87
CA HIS A 172 -22.80 -10.35 -12.64
C HIS A 172 -21.69 -10.99 -13.50
N GLY A 173 -20.44 -10.51 -13.40
CA GLY A 173 -19.28 -11.08 -14.08
C GLY A 173 -18.47 -12.02 -13.19
N ALA A 174 -17.44 -12.65 -13.77
CA ALA A 174 -16.53 -13.52 -13.00
C ALA A 174 -15.51 -12.73 -12.18
N THR A 175 -15.08 -11.55 -12.64
CA THR A 175 -14.09 -10.71 -11.97
C THR A 175 -14.71 -9.51 -11.25
N LEU A 176 -14.10 -9.09 -10.15
CA LEU A 176 -14.51 -7.89 -9.42
C LEU A 176 -14.37 -6.62 -10.27
N THR A 177 -15.30 -5.70 -10.10
CA THR A 177 -15.19 -4.34 -10.65
C THR A 177 -14.24 -3.50 -9.80
N HIS A 178 -13.61 -2.49 -10.41
CA HIS A 178 -12.81 -1.52 -9.64
C HIS A 178 -13.68 -0.72 -8.67
N GLY A 179 -14.97 -0.51 -9.01
CA GLY A 179 -15.83 0.31 -8.20
C GLY A 179 -17.21 0.59 -8.76
N TRP A 180 -17.93 1.44 -8.04
CA TRP A 180 -19.33 1.80 -8.34
C TRP A 180 -19.60 3.28 -8.00
N ARG A 181 -20.55 3.89 -8.69
CA ARG A 181 -21.01 5.27 -8.43
C ARG A 181 -22.54 5.32 -8.40
N PRO A 182 -23.15 6.02 -7.42
CA PRO A 182 -24.59 6.32 -7.40
C PRO A 182 -25.11 6.88 -8.71
N GLU A 183 -24.30 7.70 -9.38
CA GLU A 183 -24.71 8.42 -10.57
C GLU A 183 -24.87 7.49 -11.78
N ASN A 184 -23.96 6.52 -11.95
CA ASN A 184 -23.81 5.81 -13.23
C ASN A 184 -23.67 4.28 -13.09
N GLY A 185 -23.71 3.73 -11.87
CA GLY A 185 -23.51 2.29 -11.64
C GLY A 185 -22.04 1.88 -11.57
N PHE A 186 -21.76 0.63 -11.92
CA PHE A 186 -20.41 0.07 -11.89
C PHE A 186 -19.49 0.74 -12.92
N ILE A 187 -18.24 0.97 -12.54
CA ILE A 187 -17.23 1.46 -13.47
C ILE A 187 -16.77 0.32 -14.38
N PRO A 188 -16.41 0.60 -15.65
CA PRO A 188 -16.16 -0.46 -16.63
C PRO A 188 -14.88 -1.27 -16.39
N TYR A 189 -13.97 -0.77 -15.54
CA TYR A 189 -12.71 -1.41 -15.23
C TYR A 189 -12.90 -2.58 -14.26
N ARG A 190 -12.22 -3.69 -14.54
CA ARG A 190 -12.31 -4.94 -13.78
C ARG A 190 -10.91 -5.44 -13.43
N TRP A 191 -10.78 -5.98 -12.22
CA TRP A 191 -9.52 -6.52 -11.72
C TRP A 191 -9.18 -7.82 -12.45
N ARG A 192 -8.07 -7.78 -13.19
CA ARG A 192 -7.56 -8.84 -14.07
C ARG A 192 -6.05 -8.78 -13.96
N GLY A 193 -5.49 -9.66 -13.15
CA GLY A 193 -4.10 -9.52 -12.73
C GLY A 193 -3.10 -9.82 -13.84
N TYR A 194 -1.80 -9.70 -13.61
CA TYR A 194 -1.21 -9.44 -12.31
C TYR A 194 -1.16 -7.94 -11.97
N ASP A 195 -1.78 -7.59 -10.85
CA ASP A 195 -1.96 -6.24 -10.32
C ASP A 195 -1.96 -6.29 -8.77
N GLU A 196 -2.32 -5.21 -8.08
CA GLU A 196 -2.41 -5.14 -6.62
C GLU A 196 -3.58 -5.93 -6.00
N GLY A 197 -4.47 -6.49 -6.83
CA GLY A 197 -5.74 -7.13 -6.45
C GLY A 197 -5.62 -8.51 -5.82
N LEU A 198 -4.43 -9.07 -5.60
CA LEU A 198 -4.30 -10.41 -5.03
C LEU A 198 -4.96 -10.52 -3.63
N LEU A 199 -4.71 -9.56 -2.73
CA LEU A 199 -5.36 -9.48 -1.42
C LEU A 199 -6.88 -9.29 -1.53
N LEU A 200 -7.35 -8.54 -2.53
CA LEU A 200 -8.76 -8.29 -2.82
C LEU A 200 -9.50 -9.61 -3.09
N TYR A 201 -8.96 -10.46 -3.96
CA TYR A 201 -9.57 -11.77 -4.24
C TYR A 201 -9.46 -12.72 -3.05
N ILE A 202 -8.34 -12.70 -2.31
CA ILE A 202 -8.18 -13.54 -1.12
C ILE A 202 -9.22 -13.18 -0.05
N LEU A 203 -9.40 -11.90 0.27
CA LEU A 203 -10.42 -11.48 1.23
C LEU A 203 -11.84 -11.69 0.70
N GLY A 204 -12.09 -11.50 -0.59
CA GLY A 204 -13.40 -11.77 -1.18
C GLY A 204 -13.79 -13.25 -1.13
N LEU A 205 -12.86 -14.15 -1.43
CA LEU A 205 -13.06 -15.59 -1.27
C LEU A 205 -13.15 -16.00 0.20
N GLY A 206 -12.43 -15.32 1.08
CA GLY A 206 -12.40 -15.58 2.52
C GLY A 206 -13.69 -15.25 3.26
N SER A 207 -14.62 -14.52 2.63
CA SER A 207 -15.81 -14.00 3.29
C SER A 207 -16.78 -15.12 3.68
N PRO A 208 -17.30 -15.14 4.91
CA PRO A 208 -18.26 -16.15 5.34
C PRO A 208 -19.71 -15.81 4.98
N THR A 209 -20.02 -14.57 4.63
CA THR A 209 -21.39 -14.06 4.42
C THR A 209 -21.72 -13.86 2.94
N HIS A 210 -20.86 -13.13 2.23
CA HIS A 210 -21.06 -12.77 0.82
C HIS A 210 -19.80 -13.09 -0.01
N PRO A 211 -19.34 -14.36 -0.05
CA PRO A 211 -18.11 -14.73 -0.73
C PRO A 211 -18.17 -14.46 -2.23
N LEU A 212 -16.99 -14.24 -2.81
CA LEU A 212 -16.82 -14.35 -4.25
C LEU A 212 -17.20 -15.75 -4.75
N PRO A 213 -17.77 -15.87 -5.95
CA PRO A 213 -17.87 -17.14 -6.68
C PRO A 213 -16.50 -17.83 -6.80
N GLN A 214 -16.50 -19.17 -6.84
CA GLN A 214 -15.25 -19.95 -6.86
C GLN A 214 -14.44 -19.70 -8.14
N GLU A 215 -15.13 -19.47 -9.26
CA GLU A 215 -14.55 -19.15 -10.57
C GLU A 215 -13.85 -17.79 -10.62
N SER A 216 -14.11 -16.90 -9.65
CA SER A 216 -13.61 -15.52 -9.69
C SER A 216 -12.08 -15.45 -9.64
N TYR A 217 -11.44 -16.34 -8.90
CA TYR A 217 -9.98 -16.33 -8.81
C TYR A 217 -9.32 -16.86 -10.09
N ALA A 218 -9.86 -17.91 -10.69
CA ALA A 218 -9.40 -18.38 -11.99
C ALA A 218 -9.50 -17.26 -13.04
N ALA A 219 -10.64 -16.57 -13.10
CA ALA A 219 -10.85 -15.44 -14.01
C ALA A 219 -9.92 -14.24 -13.73
N TYR A 220 -9.52 -14.02 -12.47
CA TYR A 220 -8.52 -13.01 -12.11
C TYR A 220 -7.12 -13.36 -12.63
N THR A 221 -6.74 -14.63 -12.52
CA THR A 221 -5.41 -15.11 -12.91
C THR A 221 -5.25 -15.32 -14.42
N GLU A 222 -6.33 -15.31 -15.21
CA GLU A 222 -6.31 -15.55 -16.67
C GLU A 222 -5.39 -14.60 -17.45
N SER A 223 -5.19 -13.37 -16.98
CA SER A 223 -4.35 -12.37 -17.62
C SER A 223 -2.91 -12.33 -17.10
N TYR A 224 -2.52 -13.29 -16.25
CA TYR A 224 -1.17 -13.40 -15.75
C TYR A 224 -0.18 -13.63 -16.89
N GLU A 225 0.94 -12.90 -16.84
CA GLU A 225 1.96 -12.96 -17.88
C GLU A 225 3.33 -13.25 -17.26
N TRP A 226 3.82 -14.48 -17.46
CA TRP A 226 5.17 -14.87 -17.10
C TRP A 226 6.17 -14.38 -18.16
N ARG A 227 7.18 -13.62 -17.75
CA ARG A 227 8.17 -13.02 -18.66
C ARG A 227 9.59 -13.34 -18.23
N ASN A 228 10.50 -13.34 -19.19
CA ASN A 228 11.94 -13.24 -18.94
C ASN A 228 12.40 -11.82 -19.26
N ILE A 229 12.75 -11.05 -18.22
CA ILE A 229 13.20 -9.67 -18.32
C ILE A 229 14.60 -9.57 -17.73
N PHE A 230 15.56 -9.14 -18.55
CA PHE A 230 16.97 -9.02 -18.17
C PHE A 230 17.57 -10.31 -17.58
N GLY A 231 17.14 -11.48 -18.08
CA GLY A 231 17.58 -12.78 -17.60
C GLY A 231 16.89 -13.25 -16.32
N ARG A 232 15.80 -12.59 -15.91
CA ARG A 232 15.01 -12.94 -14.72
C ARG A 232 13.61 -13.32 -15.12
N GLU A 233 13.17 -14.47 -14.64
CA GLU A 233 11.81 -14.98 -14.87
C GLU A 233 10.88 -14.53 -13.75
N LEU A 234 9.74 -13.94 -14.11
CA LEU A 234 8.76 -13.40 -13.16
C LEU A 234 7.37 -13.27 -13.79
N LEU A 235 6.34 -13.38 -12.96
CA LEU A 235 5.00 -12.88 -13.22
C LEU A 235 5.05 -11.36 -13.20
N TYR A 236 4.84 -10.73 -14.35
CA TYR A 236 5.21 -9.35 -14.57
C TYR A 236 4.06 -8.36 -14.34
N SER A 237 4.36 -7.26 -13.64
CA SER A 237 3.57 -6.04 -13.60
C SER A 237 4.52 -4.84 -13.55
N GLY A 238 4.19 -3.75 -14.27
CA GLY A 238 5.11 -2.62 -14.45
C GLY A 238 5.37 -1.82 -13.17
N PRO A 239 4.33 -1.28 -12.52
CA PRO A 239 4.47 -0.56 -11.25
C PRO A 239 4.87 -1.50 -10.10
N LEU A 240 5.92 -1.16 -9.35
CA LEU A 240 6.45 -2.09 -8.34
C LEU A 240 5.50 -2.34 -7.16
N PHE A 241 4.55 -1.43 -6.87
CA PHE A 241 3.61 -1.62 -5.76
C PHE A 241 2.70 -2.85 -5.91
N THR A 242 2.41 -3.28 -7.13
CA THR A 242 1.56 -4.46 -7.40
C THR A 242 2.19 -5.73 -6.83
N HIS A 243 3.52 -5.79 -6.82
CA HIS A 243 4.32 -6.85 -6.21
C HIS A 243 4.44 -6.74 -4.68
N GLN A 244 3.88 -5.71 -4.05
CA GLN A 244 4.17 -5.39 -2.65
C GLN A 244 2.94 -5.24 -1.76
N LEU A 245 1.86 -4.60 -2.23
CA LEU A 245 0.76 -4.24 -1.32
C LEU A 245 0.11 -5.47 -0.67
N SER A 246 -0.10 -6.55 -1.43
CA SER A 246 -0.63 -7.79 -0.85
C SER A 246 0.33 -8.43 0.18
N HIS A 247 1.64 -8.24 -0.01
CA HIS A 247 2.68 -8.74 0.90
C HIS A 247 2.76 -7.97 2.22
N MET A 248 2.13 -6.80 2.37
CA MET A 248 2.11 -6.15 3.68
C MET A 248 1.44 -7.02 4.73
N TRP A 249 0.40 -7.75 4.32
CA TRP A 249 -0.36 -8.64 5.18
C TRP A 249 0.00 -10.11 4.97
N ILE A 250 0.16 -10.58 3.73
CA ILE A 250 0.27 -12.01 3.47
C ILE A 250 1.73 -12.42 3.27
N ASP A 251 2.15 -13.45 4.00
CA ASP A 251 3.43 -14.09 3.80
C ASP A 251 3.34 -15.15 2.72
N PHE A 252 3.67 -14.79 1.48
CA PHE A 252 3.61 -15.72 0.37
C PHE A 252 4.82 -16.67 0.26
N ARG A 253 5.76 -16.65 1.21
CA ARG A 253 6.85 -17.64 1.21
C ARG A 253 6.29 -19.04 1.41
N ASP A 254 6.76 -19.97 0.59
CA ASP A 254 6.45 -21.40 0.70
C ASP A 254 4.96 -21.75 0.54
N ILE A 255 4.14 -20.82 0.05
CA ILE A 255 2.75 -21.08 -0.37
C ILE A 255 2.58 -20.66 -1.83
N ARG A 256 1.89 -21.49 -2.61
CA ARG A 256 1.75 -21.31 -4.06
C ARG A 256 0.34 -21.64 -4.48
N ASP A 257 -0.25 -20.81 -5.33
CA ASP A 257 -1.45 -21.13 -6.09
C ASP A 257 -1.10 -22.04 -7.29
N GLU A 258 -2.05 -22.28 -8.18
CA GLU A 258 -1.83 -23.12 -9.37
C GLU A 258 -0.77 -22.53 -10.30
N PHE A 259 -0.91 -21.26 -10.66
CA PHE A 259 -0.01 -20.58 -11.57
C PHE A 259 1.44 -20.59 -11.06
N MET A 260 1.66 -20.27 -9.79
CA MET A 260 3.01 -20.24 -9.23
C MET A 260 3.65 -21.63 -9.13
N ARG A 261 2.85 -22.69 -8.95
CA ARG A 261 3.36 -24.07 -9.00
C ARG A 261 3.84 -24.47 -10.39
N GLU A 262 3.16 -24.04 -11.45
CA GLU A 262 3.58 -24.31 -12.83
C GLU A 262 4.96 -23.71 -13.17
N HIS A 263 5.31 -22.62 -12.50
CA HIS A 263 6.59 -21.92 -12.67
C HIS A 263 7.63 -22.23 -11.59
N ASP A 264 7.37 -23.18 -10.69
CA ASP A 264 8.22 -23.51 -9.53
C ASP A 264 8.65 -22.27 -8.70
N SER A 265 7.76 -21.28 -8.58
CA SER A 265 7.99 -20.02 -7.86
C SER A 265 6.96 -19.84 -6.76
N ASP A 266 7.16 -18.86 -5.88
CA ASP A 266 6.11 -18.28 -5.05
C ASP A 266 6.04 -16.76 -5.28
N TYR A 267 5.02 -16.09 -4.75
CA TYR A 267 4.90 -14.63 -4.95
C TYR A 267 6.01 -13.85 -4.23
N PHE A 268 6.63 -14.38 -3.17
CA PHE A 268 7.76 -13.71 -2.51
C PHE A 268 9.01 -13.70 -3.40
N GLN A 269 9.34 -14.84 -4.02
CA GLN A 269 10.41 -14.94 -5.01
C GLN A 269 10.08 -14.09 -6.24
N ASN A 270 8.82 -14.06 -6.67
CA ASN A 270 8.37 -13.20 -7.77
C ASN A 270 8.65 -11.71 -7.48
N SER A 271 8.27 -11.22 -6.31
CA SER A 271 8.51 -9.83 -5.88
C SER A 271 9.98 -9.51 -5.70
N ARG A 272 10.80 -10.48 -5.30
CA ARG A 272 12.26 -10.38 -5.32
C ARG A 272 12.78 -10.18 -6.75
N GLN A 273 12.33 -10.97 -7.72
CA GLN A 273 12.74 -10.80 -9.12
C GLN A 273 12.29 -9.43 -9.69
N ALA A 274 11.05 -9.02 -9.42
CA ALA A 274 10.55 -7.71 -9.83
C ALA A 274 11.38 -6.55 -9.27
N THR A 275 11.80 -6.65 -8.00
CA THR A 275 12.67 -5.66 -7.37
C THR A 275 14.03 -5.56 -8.10
N PHE A 276 14.65 -6.68 -8.45
CA PHE A 276 15.89 -6.67 -9.23
C PHE A 276 15.69 -6.16 -10.67
N VAL A 277 14.57 -6.49 -11.32
CA VAL A 277 14.24 -5.99 -12.67
C VAL A 277 14.14 -4.46 -12.67
N GLN A 278 13.54 -3.87 -11.63
CA GLN A 278 13.42 -2.43 -11.48
C GLN A 278 14.78 -1.75 -11.27
N GLN A 279 15.66 -2.31 -10.43
CA GLN A 279 17.02 -1.79 -10.29
C GLN A 279 17.80 -1.89 -11.60
N GLU A 280 17.75 -3.04 -12.28
CA GLU A 280 18.45 -3.26 -13.55
C GLU A 280 17.96 -2.30 -14.64
N TYR A 281 16.66 -2.01 -14.70
CA TYR A 281 16.11 -0.98 -15.59
C TYR A 281 16.74 0.39 -15.32
N ALA A 282 16.85 0.79 -14.05
CA ALA A 282 17.47 2.07 -13.68
C ALA A 282 18.96 2.11 -13.99
N ILE A 283 19.68 1.00 -13.83
CA ILE A 283 21.11 0.89 -14.22
C ILE A 283 21.26 1.09 -15.73
N ARG A 284 20.36 0.49 -16.53
CA ARG A 284 20.37 0.64 -17.99
C ARG A 284 19.98 2.03 -18.45
N ASN A 285 19.07 2.69 -17.72
CA ASN A 285 18.59 4.04 -17.96
C ASN A 285 18.34 4.35 -19.44
N PRO A 286 17.43 3.61 -20.12
CA PRO A 286 17.27 3.70 -21.58
C PRO A 286 16.82 5.09 -22.06
N LEU A 287 16.23 5.90 -21.17
CA LEU A 287 15.76 7.26 -21.45
C LEU A 287 16.74 8.34 -20.97
N GLY A 288 17.88 7.96 -20.40
CA GLY A 288 18.95 8.88 -19.98
C GLY A 288 18.50 9.93 -18.96
N PHE A 289 17.64 9.57 -18.00
CA PHE A 289 17.22 10.46 -16.93
C PHE A 289 18.34 10.68 -15.91
N GLU A 290 18.46 11.90 -15.38
CA GLU A 290 19.43 12.23 -14.34
C GLU A 290 19.13 11.45 -13.06
N GLY A 291 20.17 10.92 -12.42
CA GLY A 291 20.08 10.25 -11.13
C GLY A 291 19.87 8.74 -11.21
N TYR A 292 19.18 8.21 -12.23
CA TYR A 292 18.91 6.77 -12.38
C TYR A 292 20.20 5.95 -12.32
N GLY A 293 20.14 4.82 -11.60
CA GLY A 293 21.26 3.90 -11.51
C GLY A 293 21.10 2.86 -10.41
N GLU A 294 22.21 2.22 -10.06
CA GLU A 294 22.25 1.11 -9.09
C GLU A 294 21.61 1.47 -7.74
N HIS A 295 21.73 2.72 -7.30
CA HIS A 295 21.22 3.21 -6.02
C HIS A 295 20.12 4.28 -6.16
N CYS A 296 19.49 4.39 -7.33
CA CYS A 296 18.41 5.33 -7.58
C CYS A 296 17.42 4.73 -8.57
N TRP A 297 16.41 4.06 -8.02
CA TRP A 297 15.38 3.31 -8.73
C TRP A 297 14.11 3.25 -7.87
N GLY A 298 12.99 2.80 -8.43
CA GLY A 298 11.71 2.66 -7.71
C GLY A 298 10.57 3.33 -8.48
N PHE A 299 10.00 2.60 -9.44
CA PHE A 299 8.99 3.09 -10.37
C PHE A 299 7.63 2.52 -10.01
N THR A 300 6.71 3.40 -9.65
CA THR A 300 5.41 3.05 -9.08
C THR A 300 4.40 4.18 -9.26
N ALA A 301 3.14 3.95 -8.89
CA ALA A 301 2.16 5.01 -8.78
C ALA A 301 2.61 6.08 -7.77
N SER A 302 2.75 7.32 -8.23
CA SER A 302 3.12 8.47 -7.40
C SER A 302 2.70 9.76 -8.06
N ASP A 303 2.73 10.86 -7.31
CA ASP A 303 2.74 12.20 -7.90
C ASP A 303 4.04 12.45 -8.68
N GLY A 304 4.02 13.52 -9.48
CA GLY A 304 5.13 13.93 -10.32
C GLY A 304 5.12 15.43 -10.59
N PRO A 305 6.05 15.93 -11.42
CA PRO A 305 6.20 17.36 -11.69
C PRO A 305 5.00 18.03 -12.38
N GLY A 306 4.05 17.24 -12.91
CA GLY A 306 2.82 17.70 -13.54
C GLY A 306 2.74 17.33 -15.03
N TRP A 307 1.58 17.53 -15.64
CA TRP A 307 1.32 17.28 -17.07
C TRP A 307 1.94 18.36 -17.95
N LEU A 308 3.24 18.23 -18.27
CA LEU A 308 3.91 19.16 -19.15
C LEU A 308 5.06 18.51 -19.95
N THR A 309 5.49 19.21 -20.99
CA THR A 309 6.66 18.84 -21.79
C THR A 309 7.74 19.90 -21.63
N ARG A 310 9.01 19.50 -21.50
CA ARG A 310 10.16 20.40 -21.50
C ARG A 310 11.28 19.89 -22.40
N ASP A 311 12.00 20.80 -23.03
CA ASP A 311 13.28 20.49 -23.67
C ASP A 311 14.41 20.55 -22.64
N ILE A 312 14.98 19.38 -22.31
CA ILE A 312 16.04 19.24 -21.31
C ILE A 312 17.20 18.49 -21.95
N GLY A 313 18.39 19.12 -21.97
CA GLY A 313 19.57 18.53 -22.60
C GLY A 313 19.42 18.27 -24.09
N GLY A 314 18.62 19.10 -24.79
CA GLY A 314 18.33 18.92 -26.23
C GLY A 314 17.35 17.80 -26.55
N GLN A 315 16.70 17.20 -25.54
CA GLN A 315 15.68 16.17 -25.70
C GLN A 315 14.34 16.68 -25.19
N ARG A 316 13.29 16.47 -25.98
CA ARG A 316 11.90 16.74 -25.59
C ARG A 316 11.44 15.64 -24.63
N ARG A 317 11.13 16.02 -23.39
CA ARG A 317 10.72 15.10 -22.31
C ARG A 317 9.32 15.42 -21.83
N GLU A 318 8.49 14.39 -21.70
CA GLU A 318 7.16 14.47 -21.10
C GLU A 318 7.24 14.14 -19.61
N PHE A 319 6.49 14.89 -18.81
CA PHE A 319 6.33 14.69 -17.37
C PHE A 319 4.86 14.49 -17.06
N PHE A 320 4.61 13.74 -15.99
CA PHE A 320 3.27 13.41 -15.54
C PHE A 320 3.02 13.98 -14.14
N ASP A 321 1.75 14.21 -13.82
CA ASP A 321 1.32 14.37 -12.42
C ASP A 321 1.20 12.97 -11.78
N TYR A 322 0.13 12.72 -11.01
CA TYR A 322 -0.19 11.40 -10.48
C TYR A 322 -0.50 10.40 -11.60
N VAL A 323 0.35 9.38 -11.74
CA VAL A 323 0.16 8.29 -12.70
C VAL A 323 0.81 7.00 -12.16
N ALA A 324 0.29 5.85 -12.58
CA ALA A 324 0.90 4.55 -12.32
C ALA A 324 2.18 4.35 -13.15
N ARG A 325 3.30 4.90 -12.69
CA ARG A 325 4.61 4.67 -13.32
C ARG A 325 5.03 3.23 -13.13
N GLY A 326 5.78 2.71 -14.09
CA GLY A 326 6.23 1.32 -14.05
C GLY A 326 7.40 1.08 -14.97
N ALA A 327 8.25 0.14 -14.61
CA ALA A 327 9.40 -0.21 -15.41
C ALA A 327 9.71 -1.71 -15.36
N PRO A 328 10.18 -2.30 -16.47
CA PRO A 328 10.20 -1.73 -17.84
C PRO A 328 8.78 -1.48 -18.40
N PHE A 329 8.62 -1.04 -19.65
CA PHE A 329 7.34 -1.01 -20.39
C PHE A 329 6.14 -0.22 -19.81
N GLY A 330 6.30 0.53 -18.72
CA GLY A 330 5.29 1.44 -18.19
C GLY A 330 5.63 2.91 -18.48
N PRO A 331 4.79 3.85 -18.01
CA PRO A 331 5.12 5.26 -18.04
C PRO A 331 6.38 5.55 -17.21
N ASP A 332 7.36 6.21 -17.80
CA ASP A 332 8.61 6.62 -17.17
C ASP A 332 8.97 8.05 -17.60
N ASP A 333 8.94 8.98 -16.65
CA ASP A 333 9.28 10.41 -16.83
C ASP A 333 10.49 10.86 -16.01
N GLY A 334 11.28 9.93 -15.47
CA GLY A 334 12.41 10.24 -14.61
C GLY A 334 12.07 10.37 -13.11
N THR A 335 10.82 10.12 -12.72
CA THR A 335 10.37 10.22 -11.33
C THR A 335 10.58 8.91 -10.58
N VAL A 336 11.22 8.98 -9.41
CA VAL A 336 11.52 7.85 -8.52
C VAL A 336 10.77 8.01 -7.20
N SER A 337 10.28 6.91 -6.65
CA SER A 337 9.53 6.89 -5.39
C SER A 337 10.26 6.10 -4.29
N PRO A 338 10.84 6.77 -3.28
CA PRO A 338 11.58 6.09 -2.21
C PRO A 338 10.78 5.04 -1.44
N TRP A 339 9.47 5.25 -1.26
CA TRP A 339 8.64 4.36 -0.44
C TRP A 339 8.58 2.94 -1.00
N VAL A 340 8.55 2.78 -2.33
CA VAL A 340 8.45 1.47 -2.99
C VAL A 340 9.76 0.69 -2.86
N VAL A 341 10.89 1.39 -2.83
CA VAL A 341 12.19 0.76 -2.53
C VAL A 341 12.23 0.25 -1.10
N VAL A 342 11.78 1.06 -0.14
CA VAL A 342 11.74 0.65 1.27
C VAL A 342 10.77 -0.52 1.47
N ALA A 343 9.63 -0.52 0.78
CA ALA A 343 8.68 -1.63 0.80
C ALA A 343 9.26 -2.94 0.24
N SER A 344 10.34 -2.88 -0.55
CA SER A 344 11.07 -4.06 -1.03
C SER A 344 12.10 -4.63 -0.05
N LEU A 345 12.29 -4.03 1.14
CA LEU A 345 13.25 -4.48 2.16
C LEU A 345 13.19 -5.99 2.44
N PRO A 346 12.02 -6.62 2.62
CA PRO A 346 11.98 -8.05 2.90
C PRO A 346 12.43 -8.94 1.75
N PHE A 347 12.33 -8.46 0.50
CA PHE A 347 12.58 -9.28 -0.69
C PHE A 347 14.05 -9.25 -1.12
N ALA A 348 14.67 -8.07 -1.12
CA ALA A 348 16.02 -7.86 -1.65
C ALA A 348 16.83 -6.83 -0.83
N PRO A 349 17.06 -7.07 0.48
CA PRO A 349 17.76 -6.12 1.35
C PRO A 349 19.15 -5.73 0.83
N GLU A 350 19.82 -6.62 0.08
CA GLU A 350 21.15 -6.39 -0.48
C GLU A 350 21.22 -5.23 -1.48
N ILE A 351 20.11 -4.91 -2.17
CA ILE A 351 20.03 -3.79 -3.11
C ILE A 351 19.20 -2.63 -2.55
N VAL A 352 18.27 -2.93 -1.64
CA VAL A 352 17.42 -1.92 -1.01
C VAL A 352 18.20 -1.07 0.00
N ILE A 353 19.00 -1.68 0.88
CA ILE A 353 19.71 -0.94 1.94
C ILE A 353 20.72 0.08 1.33
N PRO A 354 21.53 -0.26 0.32
CA PRO A 354 22.38 0.71 -0.37
C PRO A 354 21.59 1.86 -1.03
N THR A 355 20.42 1.57 -1.62
CA THR A 355 19.55 2.59 -2.21
C THR A 355 18.94 3.51 -1.15
N VAL A 356 18.50 2.97 -0.01
CA VAL A 356 18.02 3.76 1.14
C VAL A 356 19.11 4.71 1.65
N ARG A 357 20.37 4.25 1.72
CA ARG A 357 21.52 5.11 2.03
C ARG A 357 21.65 6.26 1.02
N ASN A 358 21.54 5.96 -0.27
CA ASN A 358 21.62 6.99 -1.30
C ASN A 358 20.49 8.03 -1.16
N PHE A 359 19.25 7.61 -0.92
CA PHE A 359 18.15 8.54 -0.66
C PHE A 359 18.36 9.39 0.60
N ALA A 360 18.98 8.83 1.63
CA ALA A 360 19.38 9.58 2.82
C ALA A 360 20.44 10.65 2.49
N ALA A 361 21.46 10.29 1.70
CA ALA A 361 22.50 11.21 1.23
C ALA A 361 21.95 12.33 0.32
N LEU A 362 20.92 12.02 -0.49
CA LEU A 362 20.15 12.99 -1.26
C LEU A 362 19.24 13.88 -0.40
N LYS A 363 19.25 13.71 0.93
CA LYS A 363 18.47 14.48 1.91
C LYS A 363 16.96 14.43 1.66
N LEU A 364 16.46 13.29 1.15
CA LEU A 364 15.04 13.10 0.85
C LEU A 364 14.15 12.90 2.09
N GLY A 365 14.70 12.96 3.30
CA GLY A 365 13.90 13.03 4.53
C GLY A 365 13.93 11.81 5.44
N MET A 366 14.90 10.89 5.32
CA MET A 366 14.98 9.67 6.16
C MET A 366 14.71 9.88 7.66
N THR A 367 15.17 11.01 8.22
CA THR A 367 15.03 11.36 9.64
C THR A 367 14.03 12.51 9.90
N ARG A 368 13.33 12.97 8.85
CA ARG A 368 12.36 14.07 8.89
C ARG A 368 10.97 13.54 9.22
N LEU A 369 10.07 14.45 9.57
CA LEU A 369 8.67 14.13 9.81
C LEU A 369 8.08 13.45 8.57
N TYR A 370 7.44 12.29 8.77
CA TYR A 370 6.86 11.41 7.74
C TYR A 370 7.89 10.67 6.86
N GLY A 371 9.17 10.69 7.24
CA GLY A 371 10.22 9.93 6.55
C GLY A 371 10.54 10.50 5.18
N PHE A 372 10.87 9.62 4.23
CA PHE A 372 11.21 10.04 2.88
C PHE A 372 10.06 10.74 2.17
N LYS A 373 10.40 11.73 1.33
CA LYS A 373 9.51 12.28 0.33
C LYS A 373 8.95 11.16 -0.55
N PRO A 374 7.64 11.20 -0.88
CA PRO A 374 7.00 10.15 -1.69
C PRO A 374 7.63 9.92 -3.04
N SER A 375 8.08 10.99 -3.68
CA SER A 375 8.67 10.96 -5.01
C SER A 375 9.58 12.17 -5.26
N PHE A 376 10.49 12.03 -6.22
CA PHE A 376 11.37 13.08 -6.69
C PHE A 376 11.79 12.83 -8.14
N ASN A 377 12.25 13.88 -8.83
CA ASN A 377 12.72 13.79 -10.21
C ASN A 377 13.92 14.73 -10.40
N GLN A 378 15.14 14.17 -10.47
CA GLN A 378 16.37 14.97 -10.59
C GLN A 378 16.54 15.63 -11.97
N THR A 379 15.89 15.08 -13.00
CA THR A 379 15.90 15.64 -14.36
C THR A 379 15.08 16.94 -14.42
N PHE A 380 13.99 17.01 -13.66
CA PHE A 380 13.15 18.20 -13.59
C PHE A 380 13.75 19.23 -12.63
N LYS A 381 14.44 20.24 -13.18
CA LYS A 381 14.97 21.35 -12.38
C LYS A 381 13.84 22.25 -11.86
N ASP A 382 13.92 22.57 -10.58
CA ASP A 382 12.99 23.45 -9.86
C ASP A 382 13.75 24.31 -8.87
N GLU A 383 13.86 25.60 -9.17
CA GLU A 383 14.58 26.59 -8.35
C GLU A 383 13.89 26.85 -7.01
N ASN A 384 12.60 26.52 -6.88
CA ASN A 384 11.86 26.68 -5.62
C ASN A 384 12.04 25.46 -4.69
N SER A 385 12.64 24.38 -5.18
CA SER A 385 12.95 23.20 -4.38
C SER A 385 14.30 23.36 -3.69
N PRO A 386 14.42 23.05 -2.38
CA PRO A 386 15.71 23.08 -1.67
C PRO A 386 16.79 22.16 -2.25
N THR A 387 16.39 21.18 -3.06
CA THR A 387 17.32 20.26 -3.73
C THR A 387 17.75 20.76 -5.12
N GLY A 388 17.11 21.79 -5.68
CA GLY A 388 17.32 22.27 -7.05
C GLY A 388 16.61 21.42 -8.12
N TRP A 389 15.89 20.38 -7.71
CA TRP A 389 15.08 19.54 -8.58
C TRP A 389 13.75 19.20 -7.91
N TRP A 390 12.79 18.71 -8.69
CA TRP A 390 11.46 18.47 -8.20
C TRP A 390 11.44 17.38 -7.11
N THR A 391 10.74 17.67 -6.02
CA THR A 391 10.44 16.72 -4.93
C THR A 391 8.99 16.90 -4.53
N SER A 392 8.27 15.83 -4.23
CA SER A 392 6.86 15.90 -3.85
C SER A 392 6.62 16.91 -2.70
N PRO A 393 5.63 17.81 -2.84
CA PRO A 393 5.28 18.75 -1.79
C PRO A 393 4.51 18.10 -0.63
N TYR A 394 3.97 16.90 -0.82
CA TYR A 394 3.09 16.24 0.14
C TYR A 394 3.65 14.89 0.63
N HIS A 395 3.00 14.29 1.62
CA HIS A 395 3.11 12.85 1.93
C HIS A 395 1.72 12.25 1.82
N PHE A 396 1.62 11.00 1.36
CA PHE A 396 0.36 10.29 1.11
C PHE A 396 0.18 9.13 2.07
N GLY A 397 -1.01 8.96 2.63
CA GLY A 397 -1.30 7.91 3.61
C GLY A 397 -1.20 6.50 3.04
N ILE A 398 -1.39 6.32 1.73
CA ILE A 398 -1.24 5.03 1.04
C ILE A 398 0.25 4.61 0.94
N ASP A 399 1.18 5.57 0.85
CA ASP A 399 2.62 5.30 0.71
C ASP A 399 3.29 4.99 2.07
N GLN A 400 2.78 5.59 3.14
CA GLN A 400 3.35 5.46 4.49
C GLN A 400 3.16 4.05 5.07
N GLY A 401 2.05 3.39 4.73
CA GLY A 401 1.69 2.06 5.20
C GLY A 401 2.73 1.01 4.80
N PRO A 402 3.00 0.84 3.49
CA PRO A 402 4.05 -0.03 2.99
C PRO A 402 5.39 0.19 3.67
N VAL A 403 5.83 1.43 3.86
CA VAL A 403 7.10 1.74 4.56
C VAL A 403 7.08 1.18 5.98
N ALA A 404 6.05 1.51 6.77
CA ALA A 404 5.99 1.12 8.17
C ALA A 404 5.86 -0.41 8.36
N LEU A 405 4.98 -1.05 7.58
CA LEU A 405 4.67 -2.47 7.70
C LEU A 405 5.76 -3.37 7.12
N MET A 406 6.39 -2.98 6.00
CA MET A 406 7.45 -3.79 5.38
C MET A 406 8.79 -3.66 6.09
N ILE A 407 9.08 -2.51 6.73
CA ILE A 407 10.19 -2.44 7.70
C ILE A 407 9.95 -3.42 8.85
N GLU A 408 8.71 -3.51 9.35
CA GLU A 408 8.39 -4.44 10.43
C GLU A 408 8.56 -5.90 10.00
N ASN A 409 8.01 -6.27 8.84
CA ASN A 409 8.15 -7.61 8.28
C ASN A 409 9.61 -7.98 8.01
N TYR A 410 10.43 -7.04 7.52
CA TYR A 410 11.87 -7.26 7.35
C TYR A 410 12.56 -7.53 8.69
N ARG A 411 12.26 -6.73 9.73
CA ARG A 411 12.95 -6.81 11.03
C ARG A 411 12.56 -8.04 11.84
N THR A 412 11.28 -8.44 11.82
CA THR A 412 10.74 -9.43 12.77
C THR A 412 9.80 -10.46 12.12
N GLY A 413 9.31 -10.18 10.91
CA GLY A 413 8.22 -10.92 10.28
C GLY A 413 6.91 -10.83 11.06
N PHE A 414 6.72 -9.79 11.89
CA PHE A 414 5.62 -9.74 12.85
C PHE A 414 4.24 -9.71 12.19
N LEU A 415 4.00 -8.82 11.21
CA LEU A 415 2.70 -8.74 10.53
C LEU A 415 2.37 -10.06 9.85
N TRP A 416 3.33 -10.65 9.15
CA TRP A 416 3.21 -11.98 8.57
C TRP A 416 2.85 -13.06 9.58
N LYS A 417 3.54 -13.16 10.71
CA LYS A 417 3.22 -14.14 11.76
C LYS A 417 1.82 -13.94 12.32
N LEU A 418 1.41 -12.68 12.48
CA LEU A 418 0.10 -12.31 12.98
C LEU A 418 -1.02 -12.74 12.02
N THR A 419 -0.91 -12.38 10.75
CA THR A 419 -1.96 -12.62 9.74
C THR A 419 -2.09 -14.08 9.31
N ARG A 420 -1.08 -14.93 9.55
CA ARG A 420 -1.23 -16.39 9.42
C ARG A 420 -2.35 -16.96 10.30
N ASN A 421 -2.70 -16.28 11.40
CA ASN A 421 -3.80 -16.65 12.29
C ASN A 421 -5.12 -15.94 11.93
N CYS A 422 -5.16 -15.14 10.85
CA CYS A 422 -6.36 -14.46 10.42
C CYS A 422 -7.24 -15.40 9.59
N GLU A 423 -8.33 -15.89 10.19
CA GLU A 423 -9.20 -16.91 9.57
C GLU A 423 -9.74 -16.51 8.18
N PRO A 424 -10.22 -15.28 7.93
CA PRO A 424 -10.62 -14.85 6.58
C PRO A 424 -9.51 -15.00 5.53
N VAL A 425 -8.27 -14.64 5.86
CA VAL A 425 -7.12 -14.74 4.96
C VAL A 425 -6.81 -16.21 4.65
N VAL A 426 -6.73 -17.05 5.68
CA VAL A 426 -6.46 -18.50 5.54
C VAL A 426 -7.54 -19.18 4.69
N ARG A 427 -8.82 -18.87 4.96
CA ARG A 427 -9.96 -19.39 4.20
C ARG A 427 -9.88 -18.96 2.74
N GLY A 428 -9.56 -17.70 2.50
CA GLY A 428 -9.40 -17.11 1.18
C GLY A 428 -8.30 -17.77 0.37
N LEU A 429 -7.10 -17.90 0.95
CA LEU A 429 -5.95 -18.56 0.33
C LEU A 429 -6.28 -20.00 -0.07
N ARG A 430 -6.87 -20.79 0.84
CA ARG A 430 -7.27 -22.17 0.54
C ARG A 430 -8.30 -22.24 -0.60
N ARG A 431 -9.28 -21.32 -0.62
CA ARG A 431 -10.29 -21.24 -1.69
C ARG A 431 -9.71 -20.78 -3.03
N ALA A 432 -8.65 -19.98 -3.01
CA ALA A 432 -7.85 -19.60 -4.17
C ALA A 432 -6.89 -20.73 -4.64
N GLY A 433 -6.89 -21.89 -3.99
CA GLY A 433 -6.04 -23.01 -4.38
C GLY A 433 -4.57 -22.88 -3.97
N PHE A 434 -4.26 -21.98 -3.03
CA PHE A 434 -2.94 -21.94 -2.39
C PHE A 434 -2.75 -23.19 -1.53
N ALA A 435 -1.54 -23.74 -1.58
CA ALA A 435 -1.07 -24.82 -0.71
C ALA A 435 0.39 -24.58 -0.36
N GLY A 436 0.85 -25.07 0.80
CA GLY A 436 2.23 -24.86 1.23
C GLY A 436 2.44 -24.98 2.73
N ALA A 437 3.63 -24.60 3.18
CA ALA A 437 4.15 -25.07 4.48
C ALA A 437 3.45 -24.49 5.72
N TRP A 438 2.95 -23.25 5.67
CA TRP A 438 2.31 -22.61 6.82
C TRP A 438 0.78 -22.59 6.77
N LEU A 439 0.20 -22.83 5.58
CA LEU A 439 -1.24 -22.79 5.32
C LEU A 439 -1.88 -24.15 5.55
#